data_AF-A0A498H5M6-F1
#
_entry.id   AF-A0A498H5M6-F1
#
_cell.length_a   1.000
_cell.length_b   1.000
_cell.length_c   1.000
_cell.angle_alpha   90.00
_cell.angle_beta   90.00
_cell.angle_gamma   90.00
#
_symmetry.space_group_name_H-M   'P 1'
#
loop_
_entity.id
_entity.type
_entity.pdbx_description
1 polymer ?
#
loop_
_entity_poly.entity_id
_entity_poly.type
_entity_poly.pdbx_seq_one_letter_code
_entity_poly.pdbx_strand_id
1 'polypeptide(L)'
;MVMRCSFALDPDLMEQIDQFAKDRSLERNEAILDLIEAGLAHFQNGEAVTVKQQRSFEEINALKKDMEGVKSILDELRKEVRLVHHTIETDWNNQAKGVPFQTKHPWEFWR
;
A
#
# COMPACT_ATOMS: atom_id res chain seq x y z
N MET A 1 10.72 -40.32 7.09
CA MET A 1 10.64 -39.36 5.96
C MET A 1 11.26 -38.06 6.46
N VAL A 2 12.33 -37.57 5.83
CA VAL A 2 13.01 -36.34 6.27
C VAL A 2 12.45 -35.18 5.45
N MET A 3 11.81 -34.21 6.11
CA MET A 3 11.42 -32.95 5.47
C MET A 3 12.49 -31.90 5.73
N ARG A 4 12.90 -31.20 4.66
CA ARG A 4 13.79 -30.04 4.75
C ARG A 4 12.98 -28.78 4.47
N CYS A 5 12.86 -27.93 5.47
CA CYS A 5 12.25 -26.60 5.33
C CYS A 5 13.36 -25.56 5.14
N SER A 6 13.16 -24.62 4.21
CA SER A 6 14.04 -23.47 4.03
C SER A 6 13.16 -22.22 3.99
N PHE A 7 13.55 -21.18 4.73
CA PHE A 7 12.81 -19.93 4.82
C PHE A 7 13.79 -18.75 4.79
N ALA A 8 13.35 -17.64 4.18
CA ALA A 8 14.02 -16.36 4.30
C ALA A 8 13.37 -15.59 5.46
N LEU A 9 14.18 -15.08 6.38
CA LEU A 9 13.73 -14.35 7.55
C LEU A 9 14.34 -12.95 7.52
N ASP A 10 13.56 -11.97 7.97
CA ASP A 10 14.08 -10.63 8.22
C ASP A 10 15.19 -10.67 9.30
N PRO A 11 16.22 -9.82 9.22
CA PRO A 11 17.33 -9.83 10.17
C PRO A 11 16.87 -9.68 11.64
N ASP A 12 15.88 -8.81 11.89
CA ASP A 12 15.34 -8.56 13.23
C ASP A 12 14.66 -9.80 13.82
N LEU A 13 13.99 -10.60 12.98
CA LEU A 13 13.35 -11.85 13.41
C LEU A 13 14.40 -12.93 13.67
N MET A 14 15.46 -12.96 12.87
CA MET A 14 16.58 -13.88 13.07
C MET A 14 17.30 -13.61 14.41
N GLU A 15 17.49 -12.34 14.76
CA GLU A 15 18.08 -11.95 16.04
C GLU A 15 17.21 -12.36 17.23
N GLN A 16 15.88 -12.22 17.14
CA GLN A 16 14.95 -12.69 18.17
C GLN A 16 15.01 -14.20 18.36
N ILE A 17 15.08 -14.97 17.27
CA ILE A 17 15.23 -16.43 17.32
C ILE A 17 16.57 -16.80 17.96
N ASP A 18 17.65 -16.10 17.60
CA ASP A 18 18.98 -16.33 18.18
C ASP A 18 19.01 -16.06 19.67
N GLN A 19 18.32 -15.02 20.13
CA GLN A 19 18.20 -14.74 21.55
C GLN A 19 17.42 -15.85 22.28
N PHE A 20 16.27 -16.25 21.74
CA PHE A 20 15.48 -17.36 22.29
C PHE A 20 16.29 -18.67 22.35
N ALA A 21 17.05 -18.97 21.29
CA ALA A 21 17.92 -20.15 21.23
C ALA A 21 19.00 -20.11 22.32
N LYS A 22 19.65 -18.95 22.52
CA LYS A 22 20.63 -18.75 23.60
C LYS A 22 20.01 -18.95 24.98
N ASP A 23 18.85 -18.34 25.23
CA ASP A 23 18.16 -18.41 26.52
C ASP A 23 17.80 -19.85 26.91
N ARG A 24 17.54 -20.71 25.91
CA ARG A 24 17.20 -22.12 26.09
C ARG A 24 18.34 -23.10 25.81
N SER A 25 19.53 -22.60 25.46
CA SER A 25 20.69 -23.41 25.06
C SER A 25 20.39 -24.41 23.92
N LEU A 26 19.58 -23.97 22.95
CA LEU A 26 19.20 -24.75 21.77
C LEU A 26 19.98 -24.32 20.54
N GLU A 27 20.11 -25.22 19.56
CA GLU A 27 20.54 -24.81 18.23
C GLU A 27 19.43 -24.00 17.53
N ARG A 28 19.79 -23.06 16.66
CA ARG A 28 18.85 -22.21 15.93
C ARG A 28 17.74 -22.99 15.23
N ASN A 29 18.09 -24.08 14.54
CA ASN A 29 17.11 -24.88 13.80
C ASN A 29 16.11 -25.57 14.74
N GLU A 30 16.57 -26.03 15.90
CA GLU A 30 15.74 -26.65 16.94
C GLU A 30 14.83 -25.62 17.58
N ALA A 31 15.36 -24.44 17.92
CA ALA A 31 14.58 -23.31 18.41
C ALA A 31 13.46 -22.89 17.44
N ILE A 32 13.71 -22.92 16.13
CA ILE A 32 12.68 -22.61 15.13
C ILE A 32 11.57 -23.66 15.12
N LEU A 33 11.92 -24.94 15.22
CA LEU A 33 10.94 -26.02 15.29
C LEU A 33 10.09 -25.90 16.56
N ASP A 34 10.71 -25.67 17.72
CA ASP A 34 10.02 -25.45 18.99
C ASP A 34 9.02 -24.29 18.92
N LEU A 35 9.41 -23.17 18.31
CA LEU A 35 8.55 -22.01 18.14
C LEU A 35 7.36 -22.31 17.20
N ILE A 36 7.58 -23.10 16.14
CA ILE A 36 6.51 -23.54 15.24
C ILE A 36 5.54 -24.48 15.96
N GLU A 37 6.06 -25.46 16.69
CA GLU A 37 5.25 -26.43 17.44
C GLU A 37 4.44 -25.76 18.54
N ALA A 38 5.05 -24.86 19.31
CA ALA A 38 4.35 -24.05 20.31
C ALA A 38 3.24 -23.21 19.67
N GLY A 39 3.51 -22.55 18.54
CA GLY A 39 2.52 -21.78 17.80
C GLY A 39 1.34 -22.63 17.32
N LEU A 40 1.60 -23.85 16.84
CA LEU A 40 0.56 -24.80 16.43
C LEU A 40 -0.27 -25.28 17.63
N ALA A 41 0.37 -25.58 18.76
CA ALA A 41 -0.32 -26.01 19.98
C ALA A 41 -1.21 -24.90 20.54
N HIS A 42 -0.73 -23.65 20.58
CA HIS A 42 -1.53 -22.49 20.99
C HIS A 42 -2.76 -22.30 20.09
N PHE A 43 -2.60 -22.41 18.77
CA PHE A 43 -3.72 -22.32 17.83
C PHE A 43 -4.75 -23.43 18.02
N GLN A 44 -4.30 -24.68 18.22
CA GLN A 44 -5.20 -25.82 18.44
C GLN A 44 -5.97 -25.75 19.76
N ASN A 45 -5.39 -25.12 20.79
CA ASN A 45 -6.02 -24.92 22.09
C ASN A 45 -7.06 -23.78 22.10
N GLY A 46 -7.37 -23.17 20.95
CA GLY A 46 -8.35 -22.10 20.83
C GLY A 46 -7.89 -20.76 21.35
N GLU A 47 -6.61 -20.64 21.72
CA GLU A 47 -6.01 -19.34 22.00
C GLU A 47 -5.81 -18.62 20.66
N ALA A 48 -6.38 -17.41 20.56
CA ALA A 48 -6.26 -16.59 19.39
C ALA A 48 -4.79 -16.13 19.23
N VAL A 49 -3.97 -16.97 18.60
CA VAL A 49 -2.69 -16.53 18.06
C VAL A 49 -3.04 -15.52 16.99
N THR A 50 -2.87 -14.23 17.29
CA THR A 50 -2.88 -13.19 16.28
C THR A 50 -1.69 -13.44 15.38
N VAL A 51 -1.87 -14.29 14.37
CA VAL A 51 -0.94 -14.41 13.27
C VAL A 51 -0.92 -13.02 12.65
N LYS A 52 0.08 -12.21 13.01
CA LYS A 52 0.36 -10.95 12.34
C LYS A 52 0.59 -11.34 10.89
N GLN A 53 -0.42 -11.09 10.07
CA GLN A 53 -0.44 -11.46 8.67
C GLN A 53 0.77 -10.78 8.01
N GLN A 54 1.86 -11.51 7.81
CA GLN A 54 3.01 -11.07 7.00
C GLN A 54 2.63 -10.91 5.51
N ARG A 55 1.35 -11.07 5.14
CA ARG A 55 0.79 -10.78 3.80
C ARG A 55 0.96 -9.33 3.35
N SER A 56 1.27 -8.42 4.27
CA SER A 56 1.23 -6.99 3.95
C SER A 56 2.35 -6.49 3.04
N PHE A 57 3.51 -7.14 2.85
CA PHE A 57 4.56 -6.53 2.00
C PHE A 57 4.23 -6.55 0.51
N GLU A 58 3.76 -7.69 -0.03
CA GLU A 58 3.34 -7.77 -1.43
C GLU A 58 2.04 -7.00 -1.67
N GLU A 59 1.09 -7.07 -0.74
CA GLU A 59 -0.16 -6.31 -0.80
C GLU A 59 0.09 -4.80 -0.70
N ILE A 60 1.02 -4.34 0.15
CA ILE A 60 1.41 -2.92 0.22
C ILE A 60 2.12 -2.48 -1.06
N ASN A 61 2.96 -3.33 -1.66
CA ASN A 61 3.61 -3.00 -2.93
C ASN A 61 2.60 -2.93 -4.08
N ALA A 62 1.60 -3.81 -4.11
CA ALA A 62 0.49 -3.74 -5.05
C ALA A 62 -0.33 -2.45 -4.86
N LEU A 63 -0.71 -2.14 -3.60
CA LEU A 63 -1.43 -0.91 -3.27
C LEU A 63 -0.65 0.36 -3.62
N LYS A 64 0.68 0.38 -3.42
CA LYS A 64 1.52 1.51 -3.84
C LYS A 64 1.51 1.70 -5.34
N LYS A 65 1.63 0.61 -6.10
CA LYS A 65 1.59 0.64 -7.57
C LYS A 65 0.22 1.12 -8.08
N ASP A 66 -0.86 0.64 -7.47
CA ASP A 66 -2.22 1.10 -7.81
C ASP A 66 -2.39 2.59 -7.48
N MET A 67 -1.86 3.05 -6.35
CA MET A 67 -1.91 4.46 -5.96
C MET A 67 -1.09 5.36 -6.88
N GLU A 68 0.05 4.88 -7.41
CA GLU A 68 0.80 5.57 -8.46
C GLU A 68 0.00 5.69 -9.76
N GLY A 69 -0.70 4.62 -10.17
CA GLY A 69 -1.60 4.65 -11.33
C GLY A 69 -2.77 5.62 -11.15
N VAL A 70 -3.37 5.68 -9.96
CA VAL A 70 -4.41 6.68 -9.66
C VAL A 70 -3.85 8.10 -9.74
N LYS A 71 -2.63 8.32 -9.22
CA LYS A 71 -1.97 9.62 -9.27
C LYS A 71 -1.68 10.08 -10.70
N SER A 72 -1.28 9.18 -11.60
CA SER A 72 -1.07 9.54 -13.01
C SER A 72 -2.38 9.91 -13.70
N ILE A 73 -3.45 9.15 -13.49
CA ILE A 73 -4.78 9.45 -14.04
C ILE A 73 -5.26 10.81 -13.54
N LEU A 74 -5.07 11.13 -12.26
CA LEU A 74 -5.47 12.43 -11.70
C LEU A 74 -4.67 13.59 -12.31
N ASP A 75 -3.38 13.38 -12.61
CA ASP A 75 -2.55 14.41 -13.26
C ASP A 75 -2.94 14.62 -14.73
N GLU A 76 -3.34 13.56 -15.43
CA GLU A 76 -3.93 13.65 -16.77
C GLU A 76 -5.26 14.41 -16.75
N LEU A 77 -6.18 14.05 -15.85
CA LEU A 77 -7.46 14.74 -15.69
C LEU A 77 -7.24 16.23 -15.36
N ARG A 78 -6.27 16.56 -14.51
CA ARG A 78 -5.91 17.94 -14.19
C ARG A 78 -5.44 18.71 -15.44
N LYS A 79 -4.67 18.07 -16.32
CA LYS A 79 -4.22 18.69 -17.58
C LYS A 79 -5.40 18.92 -18.52
N GLU A 80 -6.29 17.94 -18.66
CA GLU A 80 -7.51 18.08 -19.47
C GLU A 80 -8.40 19.21 -18.96
N VAL A 81 -8.65 19.30 -17.65
CA VAL A 81 -9.42 20.39 -17.06
C VAL A 81 -8.78 21.75 -17.33
N ARG A 82 -7.44 21.87 -17.28
CA ARG A 82 -6.76 23.12 -17.67
C ARG A 82 -6.95 23.45 -19.14
N LEU A 83 -6.88 22.44 -20.02
CA LEU A 83 -7.12 22.64 -21.46
C LEU A 83 -8.56 23.10 -21.70
N VAL A 84 -9.55 22.45 -21.08
CA VAL A 84 -10.96 22.86 -21.15
C VAL A 84 -11.13 24.29 -20.65
N HIS A 85 -10.55 24.64 -19.50
CA HIS A 85 -10.59 26.01 -18.98
C HIS A 85 -10.00 27.00 -19.99
N HIS A 86 -8.83 26.69 -20.55
CA HIS A 86 -8.19 27.53 -21.55
C HIS A 86 -9.03 27.68 -22.81
N THR A 87 -9.62 26.58 -23.32
CA THR A 87 -10.49 26.61 -24.51
C THR A 87 -11.73 27.45 -24.26
N ILE A 88 -12.40 27.30 -23.12
CA ILE A 88 -13.56 28.12 -22.76
C ILE A 88 -13.15 29.59 -22.66
N GLU A 89 -12.01 29.89 -22.03
CA GLU A 89 -11.51 31.26 -21.91
C GLU A 89 -11.17 31.88 -23.26
N THR A 90 -10.54 31.12 -24.18
CA THR A 90 -10.25 31.57 -25.53
C THR A 90 -11.52 31.77 -26.36
N ASP A 91 -12.47 30.82 -26.29
CA ASP A 91 -13.74 30.92 -27.01
C ASP A 91 -14.58 32.07 -26.48
N TRP A 92 -14.58 32.28 -25.16
CA TRP A 92 -15.21 33.44 -24.55
C TRP A 92 -14.61 34.75 -25.04
N ASN A 93 -13.27 34.89 -24.99
CA ASN A 93 -12.60 36.10 -25.47
C ASN A 93 -12.81 36.34 -26.98
N ASN A 94 -12.94 35.28 -27.77
CA ASN A 94 -13.20 35.36 -29.21
C ASN A 94 -14.67 35.70 -29.53
N GLN A 95 -15.63 35.17 -28.76
CA GLN A 95 -17.07 35.41 -28.92
C GLN A 95 -17.56 36.70 -28.22
N ALA A 96 -16.88 37.16 -27.16
CA ALA A 96 -17.19 38.36 -26.41
C ALA A 96 -16.96 39.67 -27.18
N LYS A 97 -16.42 39.61 -28.41
CA LYS A 97 -16.43 40.75 -29.33
C LYS A 97 -17.84 41.15 -29.78
N GLY A 98 -18.88 40.36 -29.47
CA GLY A 98 -20.25 40.59 -29.93
C GLY A 98 -21.29 41.05 -28.91
N VAL A 99 -21.20 40.75 -27.60
CA VAL A 99 -22.34 41.02 -26.70
C VAL A 99 -21.96 41.29 -25.23
N PRO A 100 -22.47 42.35 -24.56
CA PRO A 100 -21.89 42.90 -23.32
C PRO A 100 -22.43 42.32 -21.99
N PHE A 101 -23.30 41.30 -21.99
CA PHE A 101 -24.12 41.00 -20.80
C PHE A 101 -23.75 39.73 -20.01
N GLN A 102 -22.72 38.97 -20.40
CA GLN A 102 -22.26 37.85 -19.57
C GLN A 102 -21.09 38.30 -18.68
N THR A 103 -21.40 38.76 -17.47
CA THR A 103 -20.39 39.27 -16.50
C THR A 103 -19.88 38.22 -15.51
N LYS A 104 -20.29 36.95 -15.63
CA LYS A 104 -19.83 35.87 -14.73
C LYS A 104 -19.29 34.70 -15.52
N HIS A 105 -18.12 34.22 -15.12
CA HIS A 105 -17.48 33.11 -15.80
C HIS A 105 -18.08 31.77 -15.33
N PRO A 106 -18.31 30.79 -16.22
CA PRO A 106 -18.86 29.49 -15.85
C PRO A 106 -18.07 28.73 -14.76
N TRP A 107 -16.77 28.99 -14.62
CA TRP A 107 -15.92 28.38 -13.58
C TRP A 107 -16.02 29.08 -12.21
N GLU A 108 -16.62 30.27 -12.12
CA GLU A 108 -16.91 30.92 -10.83
C GLU A 108 -17.99 30.18 -10.02
N PHE A 109 -18.75 29.30 -10.67
CA PHE A 109 -19.75 28.44 -10.04
C PHE A 109 -19.15 27.17 -9.40
N TRP A 110 -17.87 26.90 -9.65
CA TRP A 110 -17.14 25.73 -9.16
C TRP A 110 -16.22 26.07 -7.97
N ARG A 111 -16.29 27.32 -7.47
CA ARG A 111 -15.59 27.77 -6.27
C ARG A 111 -16.35 27.39 -5.00
#